data_AF-A0AAN5DDG2-F1
#
_entry.id   AF-A0AAN5DDG2-F1
#
_cell.length_a   1.000
_cell.length_b   1.000
_cell.length_c   1.000
_cell.angle_alpha   90.00
_cell.angle_beta   90.00
_cell.angle_gamma   90.00
#
_symmetry.space_group_name_H-M   'P 1'
#
loop_
_entity.id
_entity.type
_entity.pdbx_description
1 polymer ?
#
loop_
_entity_poly.entity_id
_entity_poly.type
_entity_poly.pdbx_seq_one_letter_code
_entity_poly.pdbx_strand_id
1 'polypeptide(L)'
;SNPVYIQYDLTMTNGPSSDSWFYQFSADEFFILPTDVAFLCVEVIVLFISVIIAQKLRERNMLHQTFKMYIQAVVLEIISLSCKITAYATYARDGQGVPILKLVGQLARACCETCFIILLLLIAKGFTITRSRLSNLSTWKLTLLMCLYVIFYMAMFIWQIKVFDPAVVTYVSESYPGYGIQALRLLSWLSYTISSIMTCKKYPKKREFYLIFGFFMTLWFWMGPVTLYLSNFLLDNWVREEVVNLVECCVVFYGFVVFLVITRPSMTNKNFPFHVRTTQIGDMTQPADFPQNAYEVQHKDDRRISNDEMTY
;
A
#
# COMPACT_ATOMS: atom_id res chain seq x y z
N SER A 1 9.59 46.50 -41.17
CA SER A 1 9.78 45.04 -41.31
C SER A 1 8.97 44.38 -40.23
N ASN A 2 7.93 43.62 -40.60
CA ASN A 2 7.15 42.88 -39.61
C ASN A 2 7.98 41.69 -39.12
N PRO A 3 7.97 41.36 -37.81
CA PRO A 3 8.70 40.21 -37.29
C PRO A 3 8.15 38.92 -37.89
N VAL A 4 9.04 38.07 -38.38
CA VAL A 4 8.72 36.72 -38.87
C VAL A 4 8.73 35.80 -37.66
N TYR A 5 7.55 35.29 -37.29
CA TYR A 5 7.43 34.25 -36.27
C TYR A 5 7.74 32.89 -36.92
N ILE A 6 8.80 32.24 -36.45
CA ILE A 6 9.18 30.89 -36.90
C ILE A 6 8.88 29.92 -35.76
N GLN A 7 7.99 28.97 -36.01
CA GLN A 7 7.74 27.84 -35.13
C GLN A 7 8.53 26.64 -35.65
N TYR A 8 9.40 26.09 -34.81
CA TYR A 8 10.18 24.88 -35.11
C TYR A 8 9.85 23.80 -34.08
N ASP A 9 9.95 22.55 -34.49
CA ASP A 9 9.86 21.38 -33.61
C ASP A 9 11.16 20.58 -33.75
N LEU A 10 11.80 20.29 -32.63
CA LEU A 10 13.09 19.60 -32.57
C LEU A 10 12.90 18.33 -31.75
N THR A 11 12.84 17.19 -32.42
CA THR A 11 12.81 15.88 -31.77
C THR A 11 14.24 15.37 -31.59
N MET A 12 14.69 15.25 -30.34
CA MET A 12 15.98 14.65 -30.00
C MET A 12 15.77 13.21 -29.57
N THR A 13 16.41 12.26 -30.26
CA THR A 13 16.22 10.82 -30.03
C THR A 13 17.52 10.13 -29.63
N ASN A 14 17.43 9.10 -28.80
CA ASN A 14 18.59 8.36 -28.32
C ASN A 14 18.87 7.13 -29.20
N GLY A 15 19.91 7.22 -30.03
CA GLY A 15 20.36 6.09 -30.85
C GLY A 15 19.55 5.86 -32.14
N PRO A 16 19.74 4.70 -32.80
CA PRO A 16 19.07 4.38 -34.06
C PRO A 16 17.61 3.96 -33.85
N SER A 17 16.75 4.26 -34.83
CA SER A 17 15.30 3.95 -34.79
C SER A 17 14.96 2.46 -34.69
N SER A 18 15.93 1.58 -34.93
CA SER A 18 15.79 0.13 -34.71
C SER A 18 15.65 -0.24 -33.23
N ASP A 19 16.10 0.62 -32.31
CA ASP A 19 16.08 0.37 -30.88
C ASP A 19 14.88 1.05 -30.19
N SER A 20 13.67 0.59 -30.50
CA SER A 20 12.42 1.23 -30.05
C SER A 20 12.25 1.30 -28.53
N TRP A 21 13.03 0.54 -27.75
CA TRP A 21 12.95 0.54 -26.28
C TRP A 21 13.65 1.73 -25.64
N PHE A 22 14.65 2.31 -26.31
CA PHE A 22 15.44 3.44 -25.79
C PHE A 22 15.35 4.67 -26.68
N TYR A 23 14.88 4.53 -27.92
CA TYR A 23 14.89 5.57 -28.95
C TYR A 23 14.24 6.90 -28.53
N GLN A 24 13.06 6.83 -27.89
CA GLN A 24 12.29 8.01 -27.48
C GLN A 24 12.52 8.44 -26.03
N PHE A 25 13.14 7.58 -25.20
CA PHE A 25 13.29 7.85 -23.78
C PHE A 25 14.47 8.77 -23.50
N SER A 26 14.36 9.59 -22.47
CA SER A 26 15.53 10.29 -21.91
C SER A 26 16.40 9.31 -21.13
N ALA A 27 17.67 9.67 -20.90
CA ALA A 27 18.65 8.77 -20.27
C ALA A 27 18.24 8.30 -18.87
N ASP A 28 17.50 9.14 -18.15
CA ASP A 28 16.94 8.89 -16.81
C ASP A 28 15.66 8.03 -16.80
N GLU A 29 15.04 7.81 -17.96
CA GLU A 29 13.82 7.01 -18.10
C GLU A 29 14.04 5.63 -18.75
N PHE A 30 15.27 5.33 -19.22
CA PHE A 30 15.59 4.14 -20.00
C PHE A 30 15.07 2.82 -19.41
N PHE A 31 15.27 2.61 -18.11
CA PHE A 31 14.88 1.35 -17.47
C PHE A 31 13.52 1.37 -16.79
N ILE A 32 12.73 2.45 -16.91
CA ILE A 32 11.41 2.53 -16.27
C ILE A 32 10.45 1.48 -16.85
N LEU A 33 10.28 1.46 -18.18
CA LEU A 33 9.38 0.52 -18.85
C LEU A 33 9.71 -0.96 -18.56
N PRO A 34 10.96 -1.45 -18.75
CA PRO A 34 11.27 -2.85 -18.46
C PRO A 34 11.12 -3.18 -16.97
N THR A 35 11.43 -2.25 -16.07
CA THR A 35 11.23 -2.42 -14.63
C THR A 35 9.75 -2.60 -14.30
N ASP A 36 8.89 -1.69 -14.79
CA ASP A 36 7.44 -1.76 -14.54
C ASP A 36 6.84 -3.07 -15.06
N VAL A 37 7.26 -3.53 -16.25
CA VAL A 37 6.83 -4.82 -16.82
C VAL A 37 7.26 -6.00 -15.95
N ALA A 38 8.50 -6.00 -15.44
CA ALA A 38 8.98 -7.04 -14.54
C ALA A 38 8.18 -7.05 -13.23
N PHE A 39 7.91 -5.87 -12.67
CA PHE A 39 7.12 -5.74 -11.44
C PHE A 39 5.65 -6.13 -11.63
N LEU A 40 5.04 -5.81 -12.77
CA LEU A 40 3.70 -6.27 -13.10
C LEU A 40 3.63 -7.80 -13.09
N CYS A 41 4.61 -8.47 -13.70
CA CYS A 41 4.67 -9.94 -13.72
C CYS A 41 4.72 -10.53 -12.31
N VAL A 42 5.59 -10.03 -11.43
CA VAL A 42 5.69 -10.55 -10.07
C VAL A 42 4.48 -10.19 -9.20
N GLU A 43 3.87 -9.03 -9.40
CA GLU A 43 2.66 -8.63 -8.66
C GLU A 43 1.44 -9.48 -9.07
N VAL A 44 1.33 -9.86 -10.34
CA VAL A 44 0.32 -10.83 -10.79
C VAL A 44 0.52 -12.19 -10.10
N ILE A 45 1.76 -12.63 -9.92
CA ILE A 45 2.07 -13.86 -9.16
C ILE A 45 1.66 -13.70 -7.69
N VAL A 46 1.98 -12.57 -7.06
CA VAL A 46 1.56 -12.25 -5.68
C VAL A 46 0.04 -12.27 -5.55
N LEU A 47 -0.70 -11.66 -6.49
CA LEU A 47 -2.15 -11.69 -6.52
C LEU A 47 -2.69 -13.12 -6.63
N PHE A 48 -2.14 -13.92 -7.54
CA PHE A 48 -2.56 -15.31 -7.73
C PHE A 48 -2.41 -16.14 -6.45
N ILE A 49 -1.24 -16.05 -5.79
CA ILE A 49 -1.00 -16.71 -4.50
C ILE A 49 -1.96 -16.19 -3.43
N SER A 50 -2.20 -14.88 -3.40
CA SER A 50 -3.12 -14.23 -2.46
C SER A 50 -4.56 -14.72 -2.62
N VAL A 51 -5.03 -14.92 -3.85
CA VAL A 51 -6.36 -15.49 -4.14
C VAL A 51 -6.47 -16.94 -3.68
N ILE A 52 -5.44 -17.76 -3.91
CA ILE A 52 -5.41 -19.15 -3.41
C ILE A 52 -5.52 -19.18 -1.88
N ILE A 53 -4.77 -18.30 -1.19
CA ILE A 53 -4.86 -18.17 0.27
C ILE A 53 -6.26 -17.67 0.69
N ALA A 54 -6.82 -16.70 -0.03
CA ALA A 54 -8.16 -16.18 0.24
C ALA A 54 -9.24 -17.26 0.16
N GLN A 55 -9.15 -18.15 -0.83
CA GLN A 55 -10.07 -19.29 -0.99
C GLN A 55 -9.96 -20.25 0.20
N LYS A 56 -8.74 -20.65 0.58
CA LYS A 56 -8.51 -21.49 1.77
C LYS A 56 -9.02 -20.86 3.06
N LEU A 57 -8.90 -19.55 3.20
CA LEU A 57 -9.43 -18.80 4.36
C LEU A 57 -10.95 -18.74 4.33
N ARG A 58 -11.56 -18.56 3.14
CA ARG A 58 -13.01 -18.53 2.96
C ARG A 58 -13.66 -19.86 3.32
N GLU A 59 -13.08 -20.97 2.87
CA GLU A 59 -13.56 -22.33 3.20
C GLU A 59 -13.61 -22.57 4.72
N ARG A 60 -12.67 -21.96 5.46
CA ARG A 60 -12.60 -22.06 6.92
C ARG A 60 -13.39 -20.98 7.66
N ASN A 61 -14.10 -20.11 6.96
CA ASN A 61 -14.76 -18.93 7.51
C ASN A 61 -13.79 -18.03 8.31
N MET A 62 -12.55 -17.84 7.84
CA MET A 62 -11.52 -16.99 8.46
C MET A 62 -11.04 -15.87 7.52
N LEU A 63 -11.83 -15.55 6.48
CA LEU A 63 -11.53 -14.47 5.55
C LEU A 63 -12.02 -13.13 6.10
N HIS A 64 -11.16 -12.46 6.87
CA HIS A 64 -11.48 -11.17 7.47
C HIS A 64 -11.30 -9.98 6.52
N GLN A 65 -11.88 -8.85 6.90
CA GLN A 65 -11.87 -7.62 6.10
C GLN A 65 -10.46 -7.09 5.81
N THR A 66 -9.51 -7.27 6.73
CA THR A 66 -8.11 -6.86 6.56
C THR A 66 -7.42 -7.59 5.40
N PHE A 67 -7.64 -8.90 5.26
CA PHE A 67 -7.10 -9.64 4.12
C PHE A 67 -7.76 -9.25 2.79
N LYS A 68 -9.05 -8.88 2.81
CA LYS A 68 -9.72 -8.33 1.62
C LYS A 68 -9.15 -6.96 1.21
N MET A 69 -8.88 -6.08 2.18
CA MET A 69 -8.22 -4.79 1.94
C MET A 69 -6.81 -4.96 1.36
N TYR A 70 -6.08 -5.99 1.81
CA TYR A 70 -4.79 -6.35 1.22
C TYR A 70 -4.93 -6.72 -0.27
N ILE A 71 -5.85 -7.63 -0.62
CA ILE A 71 -6.08 -8.00 -2.03
C ILE A 71 -6.49 -6.76 -2.85
N GLN A 72 -7.31 -5.87 -2.30
CA GLN A 72 -7.68 -4.61 -2.97
C GLN A 72 -6.46 -3.73 -3.25
N ALA A 73 -5.51 -3.62 -2.32
CA ALA A 73 -4.27 -2.88 -2.54
C ALA A 73 -3.41 -3.51 -3.65
N VAL A 74 -3.25 -4.84 -3.66
CA VAL A 74 -2.52 -5.55 -4.74
C VAL A 74 -3.18 -5.34 -6.11
N VAL A 75 -4.51 -5.37 -6.18
CA VAL A 75 -5.25 -5.10 -7.42
C VAL A 75 -5.05 -3.65 -7.89
N LEU A 76 -5.09 -2.67 -6.97
CA LEU A 76 -4.81 -1.28 -7.30
C LEU A 76 -3.38 -1.08 -7.84
N GLU A 77 -2.41 -1.82 -7.31
CA GLU A 77 -1.04 -1.80 -7.81
C GLU A 77 -0.92 -2.34 -9.24
N ILE A 78 -1.58 -3.47 -9.52
CA ILE A 78 -1.59 -4.05 -10.87
C ILE A 78 -2.26 -3.09 -11.87
N ILE A 79 -3.34 -2.42 -11.47
CA ILE A 79 -3.98 -1.38 -12.29
C ILE A 79 -3.00 -0.22 -12.52
N SER A 80 -2.29 0.23 -11.48
CA SER A 80 -1.29 1.28 -11.57
C SER A 80 -0.21 0.96 -12.60
N LEU A 81 0.45 -0.20 -12.45
CA LEU A 81 1.50 -0.65 -13.35
C LEU A 81 0.98 -0.85 -14.78
N SER A 82 -0.21 -1.42 -14.95
CA SER A 82 -0.81 -1.59 -16.28
C SER A 82 -1.03 -0.26 -17.00
N CYS A 83 -1.53 0.76 -16.29
CA CYS A 83 -1.69 2.11 -16.83
C CYS A 83 -0.34 2.76 -17.17
N LYS A 84 0.64 2.70 -16.25
CA LYS A 84 1.99 3.25 -16.48
C LYS A 84 2.69 2.58 -17.67
N ILE A 85 2.70 1.25 -17.73
CA ILE A 85 3.29 0.48 -18.83
C ILE A 85 2.63 0.86 -20.14
N THR A 86 1.31 0.98 -20.19
CA THR A 86 0.62 1.38 -21.43
C THR A 86 1.03 2.78 -21.85
N ALA A 87 1.12 3.74 -20.92
CA ALA A 87 1.56 5.10 -21.20
C ALA A 87 3.02 5.17 -21.70
N TYR A 88 3.94 4.45 -21.05
CA TYR A 88 5.34 4.39 -21.46
C TYR A 88 5.55 3.57 -22.75
N ALA A 89 4.77 2.52 -22.98
CA ALA A 89 4.81 1.75 -24.22
C ALA A 89 4.28 2.54 -25.41
N THR A 90 3.28 3.42 -25.22
CA THR A 90 2.88 4.38 -26.25
C THR A 90 3.98 5.39 -26.51
N TYR A 91 4.59 5.94 -25.45
CA TYR A 91 5.69 6.89 -25.55
C TYR A 91 6.90 6.33 -26.31
N ALA A 92 7.25 5.06 -26.05
CA ALA A 92 8.31 4.35 -26.78
C ALA A 92 8.08 4.30 -28.30
N ARG A 93 6.81 4.32 -28.75
CA ARG A 93 6.43 4.19 -30.17
C ARG A 93 6.32 5.54 -30.87
N ASP A 94 5.71 6.52 -30.22
CA ASP A 94 5.34 7.80 -30.84
C ASP A 94 6.06 9.03 -30.28
N GLY A 95 6.81 8.90 -29.18
CA GLY A 95 7.51 9.99 -28.50
C GLY A 95 6.59 10.99 -27.78
N GLN A 96 5.27 10.77 -27.75
CA GLN A 96 4.29 11.65 -27.09
C GLN A 96 3.63 10.97 -25.88
N GLY A 97 3.37 9.66 -25.98
CA GLY A 97 2.74 8.88 -24.93
C GLY A 97 1.32 9.34 -24.58
N VAL A 98 0.79 8.83 -23.48
CA VAL A 98 -0.56 9.17 -23.00
C VAL A 98 -0.47 9.74 -21.57
N PRO A 99 -0.29 11.06 -21.40
CA PRO A 99 -0.08 11.69 -20.09
C PRO A 99 -1.20 11.44 -19.08
N ILE A 100 -2.46 11.43 -19.55
CA ILE A 100 -3.62 11.14 -18.69
C ILE A 100 -3.57 9.72 -18.13
N LEU A 101 -3.05 8.76 -18.90
CA LEU A 101 -2.94 7.38 -18.47
C LEU A 101 -1.79 7.19 -17.48
N LYS A 102 -0.67 7.92 -17.66
CA LYS A 102 0.41 8.03 -16.64
C LYS A 102 -0.15 8.58 -15.33
N LEU A 103 -0.96 9.64 -15.38
CA LEU A 103 -1.61 10.23 -14.19
C LEU A 103 -2.58 9.26 -13.50
N VAL A 104 -3.44 8.56 -14.25
CA VAL A 104 -4.34 7.54 -13.69
C VAL A 104 -3.55 6.42 -13.02
N GLY A 105 -2.43 5.98 -13.62
CA GLY A 105 -1.53 5.02 -13.01
C GLY A 105 -0.95 5.53 -11.69
N GLN A 106 -0.47 6.78 -11.65
CA GLN A 106 0.05 7.41 -10.43
C GLN A 106 -1.02 7.56 -9.34
N LEU A 107 -2.27 7.88 -9.71
CA LEU A 107 -3.38 7.95 -8.77
C LEU A 107 -3.72 6.57 -8.19
N ALA A 108 -3.76 5.53 -9.03
CA ALA A 108 -3.99 4.16 -8.57
C ALA A 108 -2.90 3.69 -7.58
N ARG A 109 -1.63 4.06 -7.84
CA ARG A 109 -0.50 3.85 -6.91
C ARG A 109 -0.73 4.55 -5.58
N ALA A 110 -1.12 5.83 -5.59
CA ALA A 110 -1.40 6.59 -4.37
C ALA A 110 -2.55 5.96 -3.54
N CYS A 111 -3.59 5.48 -4.22
CA CYS A 111 -4.68 4.73 -3.57
C CYS A 111 -4.17 3.42 -2.97
N CYS A 112 -3.37 2.64 -3.71
CA CYS A 112 -2.74 1.42 -3.25
C CYS A 112 -1.95 1.64 -1.94
N GLU A 113 -1.02 2.60 -1.93
CA GLU A 113 -0.19 2.89 -0.76
C GLU A 113 -1.02 3.36 0.43
N THR A 114 -1.98 4.25 0.19
CA THR A 114 -2.87 4.76 1.25
C THR A 114 -3.71 3.61 1.84
N CYS A 115 -4.30 2.76 1.01
CA CYS A 115 -5.04 1.57 1.45
C CYS A 115 -4.14 0.64 2.29
N PHE A 116 -2.90 0.44 1.87
CA PHE A 116 -1.95 -0.42 2.58
C PHE A 116 -1.53 0.18 3.94
N ILE A 117 -1.25 1.48 4.03
CA ILE A 117 -0.96 2.16 5.31
C ILE A 117 -2.14 2.01 6.29
N ILE A 118 -3.37 2.24 5.82
CA ILE A 118 -4.57 2.09 6.64
C ILE A 118 -4.72 0.64 7.11
N LEU A 119 -4.51 -0.34 6.24
CA LEU A 119 -4.50 -1.76 6.59
C LEU A 119 -3.50 -2.07 7.71
N LEU A 120 -2.25 -1.60 7.59
CA LEU A 120 -1.21 -1.84 8.60
C LEU A 120 -1.60 -1.22 9.95
N LEU A 121 -2.18 -0.03 9.95
CA LEU A 121 -2.65 0.64 11.17
C LEU A 121 -3.85 -0.06 11.81
N LEU A 122 -4.77 -0.58 11.00
CA LEU A 122 -5.90 -1.38 11.49
C LEU A 122 -5.40 -2.63 12.22
N ILE A 123 -4.46 -3.35 11.60
CA ILE A 123 -3.87 -4.56 12.18
C ILE A 123 -3.06 -4.23 13.43
N ALA A 124 -2.25 -3.17 13.43
CA ALA A 124 -1.50 -2.73 14.60
C ALA A 124 -2.40 -2.42 15.82
N LYS A 125 -3.62 -1.93 15.57
CA LYS A 125 -4.66 -1.70 16.60
C LYS A 125 -5.42 -2.96 17.00
N GLY A 126 -5.15 -4.10 16.37
CA GLY A 126 -5.79 -5.37 16.65
C GLY A 126 -7.10 -5.62 15.92
N PHE A 127 -7.48 -4.77 14.96
CA PHE A 127 -8.69 -4.97 14.18
C PHE A 127 -8.63 -6.30 13.44
N THR A 128 -9.70 -7.11 13.55
CA THR A 128 -9.85 -8.48 13.01
C THR A 128 -8.95 -9.57 13.58
N ILE A 129 -7.94 -9.23 14.40
CA ILE A 129 -7.01 -10.19 15.02
C ILE A 129 -7.32 -10.39 16.49
N THR A 130 -7.39 -9.29 17.26
CA THR A 130 -7.67 -9.33 18.71
C THR A 130 -8.99 -8.64 19.07
N ARG A 131 -9.53 -7.80 18.18
CA ARG A 131 -10.79 -7.08 18.38
C ARG A 131 -11.67 -7.12 17.12
N SER A 132 -12.97 -7.27 17.32
CA SER A 132 -13.96 -7.24 16.24
C SER A 132 -14.22 -5.83 15.70
N ARG A 133 -14.21 -4.83 16.59
CA ARG A 133 -14.52 -3.44 16.27
C ARG A 133 -13.48 -2.49 16.86
N LEU A 134 -13.27 -1.38 16.17
CA LEU A 134 -12.46 -0.28 16.68
C LEU A 134 -13.34 0.72 17.43
N SER A 135 -12.75 1.45 18.38
CA SER A 135 -13.45 2.55 19.04
C SER A 135 -13.75 3.65 18.04
N ASN A 136 -14.89 4.35 18.21
CA ASN A 136 -15.29 5.45 17.34
C ASN A 136 -14.17 6.48 17.16
N LEU A 137 -13.48 6.85 18.25
CA LEU A 137 -12.35 7.77 18.20
C LEU A 137 -11.19 7.25 17.32
N SER A 138 -10.88 5.95 17.38
CA SER A 138 -9.83 5.36 16.55
C SER A 138 -10.22 5.35 15.08
N THR A 139 -11.47 5.04 14.79
CA THR A 139 -12.03 5.08 13.43
C THR A 139 -11.97 6.50 12.87
N TRP A 140 -12.43 7.51 13.63
CA TRP A 140 -12.34 8.92 13.24
C TRP A 140 -10.90 9.36 12.94
N LYS A 141 -9.94 8.97 13.79
CA LYS A 141 -8.51 9.29 13.56
C LYS A 141 -7.97 8.65 12.28
N LEU A 142 -8.36 7.41 11.96
CA LEU A 142 -7.96 6.74 10.73
C LEU A 142 -8.61 7.37 9.49
N THR A 143 -9.89 7.74 9.57
CA THR A 143 -10.58 8.44 8.47
C THR A 143 -9.95 9.80 8.22
N LEU A 144 -9.65 10.57 9.27
CA LEU A 144 -8.95 11.84 9.14
C LEU A 144 -7.58 11.67 8.46
N LEU A 145 -6.81 10.66 8.86
CA LEU A 145 -5.53 10.35 8.25
C LEU A 145 -5.68 10.00 6.75
N MET A 146 -6.68 9.20 6.39
CA MET A 146 -6.98 8.88 4.99
C MET A 146 -7.30 10.14 4.19
N CYS A 147 -8.15 11.04 4.71
CA CYS A 147 -8.46 12.30 4.06
C CYS A 147 -7.21 13.18 3.87
N LEU A 148 -6.31 13.24 4.86
CA LEU A 148 -5.06 13.98 4.75
C LEU A 148 -4.18 13.41 3.62
N TYR A 149 -3.99 12.09 3.53
CA TYR A 149 -3.26 11.49 2.41
C TYR A 149 -3.88 11.88 1.07
N VAL A 150 -5.20 11.76 0.92
CA VAL A 150 -5.89 12.16 -0.32
C VAL A 150 -5.62 13.62 -0.65
N ILE A 151 -5.73 14.54 0.31
CA ILE A 151 -5.46 15.97 0.09
C ILE A 151 -4.03 16.20 -0.38
N PHE A 152 -3.04 15.60 0.29
CA PHE A 152 -1.63 15.78 -0.08
C PHE A 152 -1.30 15.15 -1.44
N TYR A 153 -1.84 13.96 -1.77
CA TYR A 153 -1.68 13.36 -3.09
C TYR A 153 -2.34 14.22 -4.19
N MET A 154 -3.55 14.73 -3.96
CA MET A 154 -4.19 15.64 -4.92
C MET A 154 -3.39 16.93 -5.11
N ALA A 155 -2.85 17.49 -4.02
CA ALA A 155 -1.97 18.66 -4.08
C ALA A 155 -0.68 18.36 -4.86
N MET A 156 -0.08 17.17 -4.67
CA MET A 156 1.08 16.71 -5.43
C MET A 156 0.77 16.62 -6.93
N PHE A 157 -0.37 16.02 -7.31
CA PHE A 157 -0.74 15.92 -8.74
C PHE A 157 -1.04 17.28 -9.37
N ILE A 158 -1.70 18.19 -8.63
CA ILE A 158 -1.90 19.57 -9.10
C ILE A 158 -0.56 20.29 -9.26
N TRP A 159 0.34 20.13 -8.29
CA TRP A 159 1.70 20.66 -8.35
C TRP A 159 2.41 20.14 -9.60
N GLN A 160 2.28 18.84 -9.87
CA GLN A 160 2.91 18.20 -11.01
C GLN A 160 2.45 18.79 -12.35
N ILE A 161 1.16 19.08 -12.49
CA ILE A 161 0.58 19.62 -13.73
C ILE A 161 0.87 21.13 -13.90
N LYS A 162 0.98 21.88 -12.79
CA LYS A 162 1.02 23.36 -12.84
C LYS A 162 2.41 23.96 -12.66
N VAL A 163 3.30 23.28 -11.93
CA VAL A 163 4.55 23.88 -11.45
C VAL A 163 5.78 23.19 -12.04
N PHE A 164 5.71 21.90 -12.40
CA PHE A 164 6.87 21.28 -13.06
C PHE A 164 7.06 21.83 -14.47
N ASP A 165 8.29 22.25 -14.72
CA ASP A 165 8.77 22.56 -16.06
C ASP A 165 9.19 21.25 -16.74
N PRO A 166 8.57 20.85 -17.86
CA PRO A 166 8.98 19.68 -18.62
C PRO A 166 10.44 19.72 -19.08
N ALA A 167 11.06 20.90 -19.15
CA ALA A 167 12.46 21.07 -19.56
C ALA A 167 13.48 20.77 -18.45
N VAL A 168 13.03 20.58 -17.20
CA VAL A 168 13.90 20.27 -16.06
C VAL A 168 13.51 18.91 -15.48
N VAL A 169 14.48 17.99 -15.42
CA VAL A 169 14.33 16.68 -14.76
C VAL A 169 14.11 16.91 -13.26
N THR A 170 12.84 17.07 -12.87
CA THR A 170 12.46 17.36 -11.49
C THR A 170 11.66 16.19 -10.95
N TYR A 171 12.14 15.62 -9.84
CA TYR A 171 11.50 14.47 -9.24
C TYR A 171 10.17 14.88 -8.57
N VAL A 172 9.07 14.19 -8.89
CA VAL A 172 7.72 14.58 -8.42
C VAL A 172 7.62 14.62 -6.89
N SER A 173 8.37 13.76 -6.20
CA SER A 173 8.38 13.72 -4.73
C SER A 173 9.25 14.79 -4.08
N GLU A 174 10.04 15.56 -4.84
CA GLU A 174 10.72 16.78 -4.35
C GLU A 174 9.78 17.97 -4.20
N SER A 175 8.52 17.83 -4.61
CA SER A 175 7.50 18.86 -4.40
C SER A 175 7.18 19.05 -2.91
N TYR A 176 6.77 20.25 -2.51
CA TYR A 176 6.33 20.52 -1.13
C TYR A 176 5.23 19.55 -0.65
N PRO A 177 4.20 19.22 -1.47
CA PRO A 177 3.24 18.19 -1.11
C PRO A 177 3.88 16.80 -0.93
N GLY A 178 4.87 16.44 -1.75
CA GLY A 178 5.64 15.19 -1.62
C GLY A 178 6.33 15.03 -0.26
N TYR A 179 7.00 16.09 0.22
CA TYR A 179 7.56 16.10 1.59
C TYR A 179 6.47 15.93 2.66
N GLY A 180 5.31 16.54 2.44
CA GLY A 180 4.14 16.38 3.32
C GLY A 180 3.65 14.93 3.41
N ILE A 181 3.63 14.19 2.30
CA ILE A 181 3.27 12.77 2.27
C ILE A 181 4.27 11.94 3.07
N GLN A 182 5.57 12.20 2.94
CA GLN A 182 6.58 11.48 3.73
C GLN A 182 6.50 11.81 5.22
N ALA A 183 6.19 13.06 5.59
CA ALA A 183 5.92 13.42 6.97
C ALA A 183 4.70 12.68 7.52
N LEU A 184 3.60 12.57 6.76
CA LEU A 184 2.43 11.77 7.13
C LEU A 184 2.78 10.28 7.25
N ARG A 185 3.68 9.76 6.41
CA ARG A 185 4.18 8.38 6.48
C ARG A 185 4.93 8.11 7.78
N LEU A 186 5.77 9.04 8.22
CA LEU A 186 6.46 8.96 9.52
C LEU A 186 5.49 9.07 10.71
N LEU A 187 4.49 9.96 10.66
CA LEU A 187 3.44 10.06 11.68
C LEU A 187 2.59 8.77 11.75
N SER A 188 2.32 8.17 10.59
CA SER A 188 1.64 6.88 10.48
C SER A 188 2.50 5.78 11.08
N TRP A 189 3.81 5.77 10.84
CA TRP A 189 4.75 4.84 11.46
C TRP A 189 4.84 4.96 12.98
N LEU A 190 4.86 6.19 13.52
CA LEU A 190 4.82 6.41 14.97
C LEU A 190 3.52 5.86 15.56
N SER A 191 2.39 6.17 14.93
CA SER A 191 1.07 5.67 15.32
C SER A 191 0.99 4.14 15.25
N TYR A 192 1.59 3.55 14.21
CA TYR A 192 1.71 2.12 14.00
C TYR A 192 2.51 1.46 15.14
N THR A 193 3.70 1.97 15.42
CA THR A 193 4.61 1.43 16.44
C THR A 193 4.00 1.49 17.84
N ILE A 194 3.42 2.64 18.21
CA ILE A 194 2.72 2.80 19.49
C ILE A 194 1.54 1.83 19.59
N SER A 195 0.72 1.72 18.54
CA SER A 195 -0.43 0.81 18.53
C SER A 195 0.02 -0.64 18.66
N SER A 196 1.05 -1.06 17.92
CA SER A 196 1.61 -2.42 17.97
C SER A 196 2.16 -2.75 19.36
N ILE A 197 2.89 -1.84 20.02
CA ILE A 197 3.40 -2.04 21.38
C ILE A 197 2.26 -2.15 22.39
N MET A 198 1.25 -1.28 22.29
CA MET A 198 0.07 -1.33 23.16
C MET A 198 -0.70 -2.65 23.00
N THR A 199 -0.88 -3.10 21.75
CA THR A 199 -1.55 -4.37 21.46
C THR A 199 -0.73 -5.57 21.94
N CYS A 200 0.60 -5.56 21.78
CA CYS A 200 1.51 -6.55 22.37
C CYS A 200 1.35 -6.68 23.88
N LYS A 201 1.29 -5.54 24.59
CA LYS A 201 1.15 -5.50 26.05
C LYS A 201 -0.21 -6.02 26.49
N LYS A 202 -1.29 -5.70 25.76
CA LYS A 202 -2.65 -6.12 26.10
C LYS A 202 -2.93 -7.60 25.78
N TYR A 203 -2.37 -8.13 24.70
CA TYR A 203 -2.63 -9.51 24.23
C TYR A 203 -1.34 -10.33 24.14
N PRO A 204 -0.80 -10.82 25.28
CA PRO A 204 0.50 -11.48 25.32
C PRO A 204 0.57 -12.75 24.45
N LYS A 205 -0.55 -13.47 24.27
CA LYS A 205 -0.60 -14.67 23.40
C LYS A 205 -0.43 -14.36 21.90
N LYS A 206 -0.59 -13.12 21.47
CA LYS A 206 -0.37 -12.68 20.08
C LYS A 206 0.94 -11.89 19.91
N ARG A 207 1.76 -11.79 20.97
CA ARG A 207 2.97 -10.98 20.98
C ARG A 207 3.96 -11.35 19.87
N GLU A 208 4.16 -12.64 19.62
CA GLU A 208 5.13 -13.10 18.61
C GLU A 208 4.77 -12.60 17.20
N PHE A 209 3.49 -12.69 16.81
CA PHE A 209 2.98 -12.11 15.57
C PHE A 209 3.27 -10.60 15.48
N TYR A 210 2.95 -9.83 16.53
CA TYR A 210 3.15 -8.38 16.51
C TYR A 210 4.62 -7.95 16.58
N LEU A 211 5.53 -8.77 17.14
CA LEU A 211 6.96 -8.50 17.09
C LEU A 211 7.51 -8.65 15.68
N ILE A 212 7.16 -9.74 14.99
CA ILE A 212 7.55 -9.98 13.60
C ILE A 212 6.94 -8.92 12.69
N PHE A 213 5.62 -8.71 12.80
CA PHE A 213 4.90 -7.70 12.03
C PHE A 213 5.44 -6.29 12.30
N GLY A 214 5.67 -5.95 13.56
CA GLY A 214 6.25 -4.67 14.00
C GLY A 214 7.61 -4.40 13.36
N PHE A 215 8.52 -5.38 13.40
CA PHE A 215 9.87 -5.25 12.86
C PHE A 215 9.88 -5.11 11.34
N PHE A 216 9.29 -6.05 10.60
CA PHE A 216 9.38 -6.04 9.14
C PHE A 216 8.61 -4.89 8.48
N MET A 217 7.45 -4.51 9.03
CA MET A 217 6.69 -3.38 8.49
C MET A 217 7.26 -2.02 8.88
N THR A 218 8.02 -1.93 9.98
CA THR A 218 8.78 -0.70 10.28
C THR A 218 9.74 -0.37 9.16
N LEU A 219 10.43 -1.39 8.61
CA LEU A 219 11.30 -1.19 7.44
C LEU A 219 10.51 -0.59 6.27
N TRP A 220 9.35 -1.17 5.93
CA TRP A 220 8.50 -0.67 4.84
C TRP A 220 8.07 0.79 5.00
N PHE A 221 7.75 1.23 6.22
CA PHE A 221 7.40 2.63 6.48
C PHE A 221 8.57 3.57 6.20
N TRP A 222 9.77 3.19 6.61
CA TRP A 222 10.99 4.00 6.47
C TRP A 222 11.55 4.03 5.05
N MET A 223 11.26 3.02 4.23
CA MET A 223 11.78 2.99 2.86
C MET A 223 11.43 4.26 2.06
N GLY A 224 10.20 4.80 2.17
CA GLY A 224 9.81 6.02 1.46
C GLY A 224 10.67 7.24 1.82
N PRO A 225 10.74 7.64 3.11
CA PRO A 225 11.59 8.73 3.56
C PRO A 225 13.08 8.53 3.25
N VAL A 226 13.58 7.30 3.37
CA VAL A 226 14.97 6.97 3.03
C VAL A 226 15.21 7.17 1.54
N THR A 227 14.35 6.64 0.67
CA THR A 227 14.46 6.82 -0.78
C THR A 227 14.43 8.30 -1.16
N LEU A 228 13.54 9.10 -0.55
CA LEU A 228 13.50 10.55 -0.79
C LEU A 228 14.82 11.23 -0.39
N TYR A 229 15.36 10.88 0.78
CA TYR A 229 16.64 11.41 1.23
C TYR A 229 17.80 11.02 0.30
N LEU A 230 17.92 9.74 -0.05
CA LEU A 230 18.99 9.26 -0.94
C LEU A 230 18.86 9.88 -2.34
N SER A 231 17.63 10.01 -2.86
CA SER A 231 17.35 10.65 -4.14
C SER A 231 17.85 12.08 -4.20
N ASN A 232 17.60 12.87 -3.15
CA ASN A 232 17.94 14.29 -3.12
C ASN A 232 19.44 14.57 -2.94
N PHE A 233 20.14 13.69 -2.21
CA PHE A 233 21.52 13.98 -1.77
C PHE A 233 22.58 13.09 -2.41
N LEU A 234 22.21 11.93 -2.98
CA LEU A 234 23.17 10.94 -3.48
C LEU A 234 22.99 10.58 -4.95
N LEU A 235 21.81 10.81 -5.55
CA LEU A 235 21.56 10.49 -6.95
C LEU A 235 21.72 11.71 -7.84
N ASP A 236 22.54 11.56 -8.88
CA ASP A 236 22.62 12.51 -9.98
C ASP A 236 21.30 12.55 -10.76
N ASN A 237 20.96 13.71 -11.33
CA ASN A 237 19.68 13.91 -12.02
C ASN A 237 19.43 12.91 -13.16
N TRP A 238 20.48 12.47 -13.86
CA TRP A 238 20.38 11.60 -15.05
C TRP A 238 20.07 10.12 -14.75
N VAL A 239 20.12 9.69 -13.48
CA VAL A 239 19.79 8.31 -13.03
C VAL A 239 18.59 8.32 -12.07
N ARG A 240 18.20 9.51 -11.61
CA ARG A 240 17.31 9.65 -10.46
C ARG A 240 15.95 9.01 -10.71
N GLU A 241 15.30 9.28 -11.84
CA GLU A 241 13.93 8.79 -12.08
C GLU A 241 13.88 7.26 -12.19
N GLU A 242 14.79 6.65 -12.97
CA GLU A 242 14.86 5.19 -13.10
C GLU A 242 15.12 4.47 -11.77
N VAL A 243 16.10 4.92 -10.98
CA VAL A 243 16.48 4.25 -9.73
C VAL A 243 15.37 4.40 -8.71
N VAL A 244 14.75 5.57 -8.63
CA VAL A 244 13.67 5.76 -7.68
C VAL A 244 12.45 4.93 -8.07
N ASN A 245 12.07 4.86 -9.36
CA ASN A 245 10.98 3.99 -9.80
C ASN A 245 11.26 2.51 -9.44
N LEU A 246 12.48 2.03 -9.67
CA LEU A 246 12.91 0.69 -9.29
C LEU A 246 12.78 0.44 -7.79
N VAL A 247 13.30 1.35 -6.97
CA VAL A 247 13.23 1.24 -5.51
C VAL A 247 11.78 1.28 -5.03
N GLU A 248 10.95 2.18 -5.56
CA GLU A 248 9.53 2.26 -5.22
C GLU A 248 8.78 0.95 -5.53
N CYS A 249 9.03 0.36 -6.70
CA CYS A 249 8.47 -0.95 -7.05
C CYS A 249 8.94 -2.04 -6.09
N CYS A 250 10.24 -2.08 -5.74
CA CYS A 250 10.78 -3.00 -4.75
C CYS A 250 10.12 -2.85 -3.38
N VAL A 251 9.83 -1.62 -2.96
CA VAL A 251 9.22 -1.33 -1.65
C VAL A 251 7.79 -1.84 -1.57
N VAL A 252 6.99 -1.62 -2.61
CA VAL A 252 5.61 -2.14 -2.64
C VAL A 252 5.59 -3.66 -2.68
N PHE A 253 6.39 -4.26 -3.56
CA PHE A 253 6.54 -5.71 -3.62
C PHE A 253 6.98 -6.31 -2.28
N TYR A 254 7.99 -5.73 -1.63
CA TYR A 254 8.45 -6.14 -0.30
C TYR A 254 7.30 -6.10 0.72
N GLY A 255 6.55 -4.99 0.76
CA GLY A 255 5.43 -4.84 1.68
C GLY A 255 4.37 -5.93 1.48
N PHE A 256 4.02 -6.21 0.23
CA PHE A 256 3.02 -7.22 -0.10
C PHE A 256 3.50 -8.64 0.18
N VAL A 257 4.73 -8.99 -0.19
CA VAL A 257 5.30 -10.32 0.08
C VAL A 257 5.41 -10.57 1.58
N VAL A 258 5.95 -9.62 2.34
CA VAL A 258 6.06 -9.75 3.79
C VAL A 258 4.68 -9.91 4.43
N PHE A 259 3.70 -9.10 4.01
CA PHE A 259 2.34 -9.21 4.53
C PHE A 259 1.75 -10.61 4.24
N LEU A 260 1.90 -11.09 3.01
CA LEU A 260 1.41 -12.39 2.59
C LEU A 260 2.06 -13.54 3.37
N VAL A 261 3.38 -13.49 3.56
CA VAL A 261 4.14 -14.50 4.29
C VAL A 261 3.71 -14.56 5.76
N ILE A 262 3.56 -13.39 6.41
CA ILE A 262 3.14 -13.32 7.81
C ILE A 262 1.69 -13.79 7.99
N THR A 263 0.80 -13.47 7.04
CA THR A 263 -0.64 -13.79 7.12
C THR A 263 -1.01 -15.16 6.57
N ARG A 264 -0.05 -15.93 6.02
CA ARG A 264 -0.32 -17.25 5.43
C ARG A 264 -0.80 -18.27 6.49
N PRO A 265 -1.92 -18.97 6.25
CA PRO A 265 -2.32 -20.12 7.06
C PRO A 265 -1.42 -21.31 6.73
N SER A 266 -0.45 -21.61 7.62
CA SER A 266 0.38 -22.81 7.55
C SER A 266 0.30 -23.54 8.89
N MET A 267 0.27 -24.88 8.89
CA MET A 267 0.32 -25.69 10.12
C MET A 267 1.55 -25.36 10.99
N THR A 268 2.63 -24.89 10.36
CA THR A 268 3.88 -24.48 11.04
C THR A 268 3.85 -23.01 11.47
N ASN A 269 2.91 -22.20 10.96
CA ASN A 269 2.80 -20.79 11.32
C ASN A 269 1.99 -20.64 12.62
N LYS A 270 2.66 -20.81 13.76
CA LYS A 270 2.08 -20.52 15.09
C LYS A 270 1.62 -19.07 15.23
N ASN A 271 2.13 -18.17 14.38
CA ASN A 271 1.84 -16.74 14.38
C ASN A 271 0.67 -16.36 13.46
N PHE A 272 -0.07 -17.34 12.92
CA PHE A 272 -1.22 -17.06 12.07
C PHE A 272 -2.20 -16.10 12.78
N PRO A 273 -2.61 -14.98 12.17
CA PRO A 273 -3.35 -13.96 12.90
C PRO A 273 -4.81 -14.34 13.17
N PHE A 274 -5.46 -15.04 12.24
CA PHE A 274 -6.91 -15.25 12.27
C PHE A 274 -7.29 -16.54 12.99
N HIS A 275 -8.04 -16.42 14.09
CA HIS A 275 -8.42 -17.58 14.92
C HIS A 275 -9.93 -17.68 15.18
N VAL A 276 -10.68 -16.62 14.85
CA VAL A 276 -12.12 -16.52 15.09
C VAL A 276 -12.85 -16.59 13.76
N ARG A 277 -13.98 -17.32 13.72
CA ARG A 277 -14.75 -17.43 12.48
C ARG A 277 -15.46 -16.10 12.17
N THR A 278 -15.56 -15.74 10.90
CA THR A 278 -16.19 -14.49 10.47
C THR A 278 -17.66 -14.42 10.83
N THR A 279 -18.35 -15.57 10.89
CA THR A 279 -19.75 -15.69 11.35
C THR A 279 -19.92 -15.23 12.80
N GLN A 280 -19.00 -15.63 13.69
CA GLN A 280 -19.03 -15.24 15.11
C GLN A 280 -18.82 -13.75 15.32
N ILE A 281 -18.17 -13.05 14.38
CA ILE A 281 -17.92 -11.60 14.46
C ILE A 281 -19.18 -10.81 14.09
N GLY A 282 -19.95 -11.30 13.12
CA GLY A 282 -21.18 -10.64 12.66
C GLY A 282 -22.25 -10.57 13.73
N ASP A 283 -22.34 -11.59 14.57
CA ASP A 283 -23.37 -11.72 15.61
C ASP A 283 -23.05 -10.94 16.90
N MET A 284 -21.84 -10.37 17.02
CA MET A 284 -21.44 -9.60 18.21
C MET A 284 -22.10 -8.20 18.21
N THR A 285 -23.04 -8.00 19.13
CA THR A 285 -23.74 -6.71 19.33
C THR A 285 -22.91 -5.66 20.07
N GLN A 286 -21.91 -6.08 20.86
CA GLN A 286 -20.99 -5.20 21.59
C GLN A 286 -19.51 -5.44 21.20
N PRO A 287 -18.65 -4.41 21.27
CA PRO A 287 -17.22 -4.56 21.01
C PRO A 287 -16.58 -5.46 22.07
N ALA A 288 -16.34 -6.73 21.71
CA ALA A 288 -15.70 -7.72 22.56
C ALA A 288 -14.26 -8.01 22.10
N ASP A 289 -13.39 -8.31 23.07
CA ASP A 289 -12.06 -8.86 22.83
C ASP A 289 -12.19 -10.32 22.38
N PHE A 290 -11.42 -10.75 21.37
CA PHE A 290 -11.47 -12.13 20.89
C PHE A 290 -10.83 -13.11 21.88
N PRO A 291 -11.33 -14.36 21.96
CA PRO A 291 -10.66 -15.41 22.69
C PRO A 291 -9.26 -15.60 22.12
N GLN A 292 -8.26 -15.62 23.01
CA GLN A 292 -6.86 -15.61 22.58
C GLN A 292 -6.36 -16.99 22.12
N ASN A 293 -7.19 -18.04 22.28
CA ASN A 293 -6.93 -19.42 21.86
C ASN A 293 -7.91 -19.84 20.74
N ALA A 294 -7.48 -20.74 19.85
CA ALA A 294 -8.23 -21.20 18.68
C ALA A 294 -9.60 -21.88 18.97
N TYR A 295 -9.89 -22.24 20.23
CA TYR A 295 -11.02 -23.12 20.59
C TYR A 295 -11.67 -22.81 21.95
N GLU A 296 -11.61 -21.56 22.42
CA GLU A 296 -12.37 -21.22 23.63
C GLU A 296 -13.85 -21.07 23.27
N VAL A 297 -14.61 -22.17 23.45
CA VAL A 297 -16.07 -22.17 23.35
C VAL A 297 -16.57 -21.22 24.43
N GLN A 298 -17.21 -20.12 24.04
CA GLN A 298 -18.00 -19.33 24.99
C GLN A 298 -19.12 -20.24 25.50
N HIS A 299 -18.94 -20.81 26.69
CA HIS A 299 -20.10 -21.25 27.46
C HIS A 299 -20.90 -20.00 27.74
N LYS A 300 -22.00 -19.80 27.00
CA LYS A 300 -23.10 -18.99 27.51
C LYS A 300 -23.51 -19.65 28.82
N ASP A 301 -23.26 -18.96 29.93
CA ASP A 301 -23.90 -19.32 31.20
C ASP A 301 -25.40 -19.07 31.07
N ASP A 302 -26.11 -20.03 30.48
CA ASP A 302 -27.58 -20.10 30.47
C ASP A 302 -28.14 -20.47 31.86
N ARG A 303 -27.43 -20.13 32.95
CA ARG A 303 -27.80 -20.43 34.35
C ARG A 303 -28.23 -19.20 35.15
N ARG A 304 -28.88 -18.21 34.49
CA ARG A 304 -29.49 -17.06 35.19
C ARG A 304 -30.92 -16.73 34.74
N ILE A 305 -31.64 -17.70 34.18
CA ILE A 305 -33.09 -17.56 33.94
C ILE A 305 -33.77 -18.89 34.33
N SER A 306 -33.84 -19.20 35.62
CA SER A 306 -34.75 -20.26 36.10
C SER A 306 -35.07 -20.19 37.61
N ASN A 307 -34.89 -19.04 38.27
CA ASN A 307 -35.16 -18.93 39.72
C ASN A 307 -36.21 -17.87 40.10
N ASP A 308 -36.94 -17.28 39.15
CA ASP A 308 -38.00 -16.29 39.46
C ASP A 308 -39.43 -16.74 39.11
N GLU A 309 -39.66 -18.03 38.81
CA GLU A 309 -41.01 -18.59 38.68
C GLU A 309 -41.26 -19.67 39.73
N MET A 310 -41.25 -19.30 41.01
CA MET A 310 -41.95 -20.08 42.05
C MET A 310 -42.24 -19.25 43.32
N THR A 311 -43.02 -18.17 43.20
CA THR A 311 -43.79 -17.67 44.34
C THR A 311 -44.99 -16.84 43.85
N TYR A 312 -46.14 -17.11 44.48
CA TYR A 312 -47.50 -16.57 44.28
C TYR A 312 -48.35 -17.28 43.24
#